data_AF-A0AAV6SAC1-F1
#
_entry.id   AF-A0AAV6SAC1-F1
#
_cell.length_a   1.000
_cell.length_b   1.000
_cell.length_c   1.000
_cell.angle_alpha   90.00
_cell.angle_beta   90.00
_cell.angle_gamma   90.00
#
_symmetry.space_group_name_H-M   'P 1'
#
loop_
_entity.id
_entity.type
_entity.pdbx_description
1 polymer ?
#
loop_
_entity_poly.entity_id
_entity_poly.type
_entity_poly.pdbx_seq_one_letter_code
_entity_poly.pdbx_strand_id
1 'polypeptide(L)'
;MNRRRTPRRISHSQRRHAPTGEWRQRNQEQWRGEDRGSVRQEEGEIPEQQSKGAVPRGTCPTMCPAHELQAREKQNRLHRFEILAGTERYKRPTGDPLRAVKEYSRPAAGKDATNPIELRPPAVLRKTVCYLIDEIAASPNLHPWTEVYSFVFDRLRSVKQDMIIQRVSGLDCVSILEKTVRFLIYASFRLCGEPLRLYDPRINDTHLQENLSWLFDCYEARTELHPNEEEFQALGLLYNLGSTLATQHIVTLPKQLRSTPAIKLALSINRAFLERNPVRLLRLTQKLNFLQCCALHRHLVTCRRDLLHIFSHGYSSRNCHFPLDRLAQLLFLDKSLTAQLCLDYGVEVSQGNHVIFSKAAFTEPEQGKVRCKLYHSIVAEKNKDLTVGSIINGFD
;
A
#
# COMPACT_ATOMS: atom_id res chain seq x y z
N MET A 1 49.57 -21.87 -18.31
CA MET A 1 48.35 -21.75 -17.47
C MET A 1 48.15 -20.28 -17.12
N ASN A 2 47.11 -19.64 -17.67
CA ASN A 2 46.49 -18.43 -17.11
C ASN A 2 45.24 -18.09 -17.94
N ARG A 3 44.08 -18.58 -17.50
CA ARG A 3 42.78 -18.32 -18.13
C ARG A 3 42.29 -16.92 -17.73
N ARG A 4 42.24 -16.01 -18.69
CA ARG A 4 41.51 -14.73 -18.59
C ARG A 4 40.02 -15.02 -18.40
N ARG A 5 39.43 -14.57 -17.28
CA ARG A 5 37.98 -14.58 -17.07
C ARG A 5 37.33 -13.52 -17.95
N THR A 6 36.49 -13.96 -18.89
CA THR A 6 35.61 -13.11 -19.70
C THR A 6 34.48 -12.54 -18.84
N PRO A 7 34.06 -11.27 -19.02
CA PRO A 7 32.88 -10.76 -18.33
C PRO A 7 31.61 -11.39 -18.90
N ARG A 8 30.72 -11.87 -18.02
CA ARG A 8 29.41 -12.43 -18.38
C ARG A 8 28.57 -11.37 -19.10
N ARG A 9 28.08 -11.69 -20.30
CA ARG A 9 27.07 -10.93 -21.04
C ARG A 9 25.78 -10.83 -20.22
N ILE A 10 25.30 -9.61 -20.00
CA ILE A 10 24.01 -9.32 -19.36
C ILE A 10 22.90 -9.57 -20.38
N SER A 11 21.97 -10.47 -20.06
CA SER A 11 20.79 -10.75 -20.87
C SER A 11 19.65 -9.76 -20.57
N HIS A 12 18.92 -9.34 -21.61
CA HIS A 12 17.90 -8.29 -21.57
C HIS A 12 16.57 -8.64 -20.84
N SER A 13 16.51 -9.67 -20.00
CA SER A 13 15.24 -10.17 -19.41
C SER A 13 15.01 -9.89 -17.92
N GLN A 14 15.85 -9.08 -17.26
CA GLN A 14 15.74 -8.87 -15.81
C GLN A 14 14.72 -7.77 -15.44
N ARG A 15 13.43 -8.09 -15.49
CA ARG A 15 12.37 -7.37 -14.76
C ARG A 15 11.75 -8.16 -13.60
N ARG A 16 12.33 -9.32 -13.21
CA ARG A 16 11.84 -10.11 -12.05
C ARG A 16 11.96 -9.41 -10.69
N HIS A 17 12.48 -8.18 -10.63
CA HIS A 17 12.72 -7.44 -9.39
C HIS A 17 12.03 -6.08 -9.29
N ALA A 18 11.23 -5.68 -10.28
CA ALA A 18 10.27 -4.59 -10.04
C ALA A 18 9.17 -5.18 -9.13
N PRO A 19 8.72 -4.47 -8.07
CA PRO A 19 7.65 -4.97 -7.23
C PRO A 19 6.32 -4.89 -7.99
N THR A 20 6.09 -5.85 -8.88
CA THR A 20 4.78 -6.18 -9.42
C THR A 20 4.06 -6.91 -8.30
N GLY A 21 3.19 -6.21 -7.58
CA GLY A 21 2.25 -6.89 -6.68
C GLY A 21 1.46 -7.92 -7.48
N GLU A 22 1.33 -9.14 -6.96
CA GLU A 22 0.47 -10.18 -7.55
C GLU A 22 -0.99 -9.72 -7.42
N TRP A 23 -1.44 -8.97 -8.42
CA TRP A 23 -2.80 -8.46 -8.49
C TRP A 23 -3.76 -9.62 -8.79
N ARG A 24 -4.84 -9.76 -8.01
CA ARG A 24 -5.95 -10.74 -8.15
C ARG A 24 -5.65 -12.25 -8.12
N GLN A 25 -4.47 -12.76 -8.46
CA GLN A 25 -4.27 -14.21 -8.63
C GLN A 25 -4.45 -15.04 -7.34
N ARG A 26 -4.12 -14.49 -6.17
CA ARG A 26 -4.17 -15.26 -4.91
C ARG A 26 -5.54 -15.31 -4.23
N ASN A 27 -6.43 -14.36 -4.55
CA ASN A 27 -7.71 -14.26 -3.84
C ASN A 27 -8.80 -15.11 -4.50
N GLN A 28 -8.79 -15.30 -5.83
CA GLN A 28 -9.87 -16.06 -6.48
C GLN A 28 -9.93 -17.53 -6.05
N GLU A 29 -8.80 -18.15 -5.72
CA GLU A 29 -8.74 -19.54 -5.25
C GLU A 29 -9.15 -19.68 -3.78
N GLN A 30 -8.94 -18.66 -2.96
CA GLN A 30 -9.32 -18.67 -1.54
C GLN A 30 -10.83 -18.39 -1.33
N TRP A 31 -11.48 -17.71 -2.27
CA TRP A 31 -12.90 -17.36 -2.24
C TRP A 31 -13.81 -18.25 -3.12
N ARG A 32 -13.25 -19.26 -3.82
CA ARG A 32 -14.01 -20.26 -4.61
C ARG A 32 -13.78 -21.71 -4.17
N GLY A 33 -13.34 -21.92 -2.94
CA GLY A 33 -13.18 -23.25 -2.37
C GLY A 33 -14.46 -23.76 -1.72
N GLU A 34 -15.47 -24.11 -2.52
CA GLU A 34 -16.58 -25.03 -2.18
C GLU A 34 -17.56 -25.09 -3.37
N ASP A 35 -17.13 -25.65 -4.50
CA ASP A 35 -18.07 -26.22 -5.50
C ASP A 35 -17.31 -27.01 -6.57
N ARG A 36 -16.82 -28.21 -6.22
CA ARG A 36 -16.51 -29.27 -7.19
C ARG A 36 -16.75 -30.63 -6.54
N GLY A 37 -17.97 -31.15 -6.74
CA GLY A 37 -18.31 -32.53 -6.41
C GLY A 37 -17.45 -33.52 -7.19
N SER A 38 -16.85 -34.46 -6.48
CA SER A 38 -16.28 -35.68 -7.06
C SER A 38 -17.01 -36.87 -6.46
N VAL A 39 -17.65 -37.63 -7.35
CA VAL A 39 -18.47 -38.81 -7.06
C VAL A 39 -17.58 -39.94 -6.50
N ARG A 40 -17.89 -40.41 -5.28
CA ARG A 40 -17.59 -41.78 -4.81
C ARG A 40 -18.70 -42.24 -3.84
N GLN A 41 -19.03 -43.52 -3.94
CA GLN A 41 -20.24 -44.18 -3.45
C GLN A 41 -20.25 -44.45 -1.93
N GLU A 42 -21.46 -44.32 -1.37
CA GLU A 42 -22.15 -45.02 -0.27
C GLU A 42 -21.36 -45.58 0.92
N GLU A 43 -21.67 -45.10 2.13
CA GLU A 43 -22.49 -45.85 3.12
C GLU A 43 -22.91 -44.94 4.32
N GLY A 44 -24.20 -45.03 4.68
CA GLY A 44 -24.93 -44.61 5.89
C GLY A 44 -24.46 -43.45 6.79
N GLU A 45 -25.25 -42.36 6.86
CA GLU A 45 -26.03 -41.95 8.05
C GLU A 45 -26.47 -40.46 8.02
N ILE A 46 -27.78 -40.24 8.19
CA ILE A 46 -28.52 -39.05 8.65
C ILE A 46 -28.34 -37.73 7.84
N PRO A 47 -29.40 -37.22 7.17
CA PRO A 47 -29.34 -35.91 6.52
C PRO A 47 -29.39 -34.78 7.57
N GLU A 48 -28.23 -34.27 7.98
CA GLU A 48 -28.15 -32.93 8.56
C GLU A 48 -28.51 -31.91 7.47
N GLN A 49 -29.73 -31.41 7.57
CA GLN A 49 -30.17 -30.22 6.84
C GLN A 49 -29.19 -29.09 7.16
N GLN A 50 -28.28 -28.78 6.23
CA GLN A 50 -27.53 -27.53 6.24
C GLN A 50 -28.54 -26.38 6.11
N SER A 51 -29.01 -25.90 7.25
CA SER A 51 -29.65 -24.59 7.31
C SER A 51 -28.65 -23.59 6.74
N LYS A 52 -29.07 -22.78 5.78
CA LYS A 52 -28.34 -21.57 5.39
C LYS A 52 -28.21 -20.71 6.65
N GLY A 53 -27.09 -20.86 7.36
CA GLY A 53 -26.85 -20.16 8.62
C GLY A 53 -27.04 -18.67 8.43
N ALA A 54 -27.83 -18.05 9.30
CA ALA A 54 -28.05 -16.61 9.28
C ALA A 54 -26.70 -15.88 9.38
N VAL A 55 -26.49 -14.86 8.55
CA VAL A 55 -25.28 -14.03 8.61
C VAL A 55 -25.18 -13.41 10.01
N PRO A 56 -24.08 -13.62 10.76
CA PRO A 56 -23.92 -13.05 12.09
C PRO A 56 -24.06 -11.53 12.07
N ARG A 57 -24.73 -10.97 13.08
CA ARG A 57 -24.87 -9.52 13.26
C ARG A 57 -24.27 -9.11 14.58
N GLY A 58 -23.30 -8.22 14.54
CA GLY A 58 -22.64 -7.70 15.72
C GLY A 58 -23.52 -6.75 16.53
N THR A 59 -23.38 -6.81 17.84
CA THR A 59 -24.11 -5.99 18.82
C THR A 59 -23.18 -5.20 19.74
N CYS A 60 -21.86 -5.29 19.56
CA CYS A 60 -20.88 -4.52 20.34
C CYS A 60 -21.03 -3.01 20.05
N PRO A 61 -21.41 -2.17 21.04
CA PRO A 61 -21.66 -0.75 20.80
C PRO A 61 -20.37 0.09 20.80
N THR A 62 -19.23 -0.49 21.18
CA THR A 62 -17.94 0.19 21.40
C THR A 62 -16.88 -0.26 20.40
N MET A 63 -15.77 0.48 20.30
CA MET A 63 -14.67 0.15 19.39
C MET A 63 -13.89 -1.10 19.81
N CYS A 64 -14.01 -1.50 21.09
CA CYS A 64 -13.47 -2.73 21.67
C CYS A 64 -14.56 -3.37 22.56
N PRO A 65 -14.83 -4.68 22.43
CA PRO A 65 -15.71 -5.40 23.35
C PRO A 65 -15.23 -5.29 24.80
N ALA A 66 -16.16 -5.10 25.75
CA ALA A 66 -15.83 -4.92 27.15
C ALA A 66 -15.07 -6.11 27.74
N HIS A 67 -15.43 -7.33 27.34
CA HIS A 67 -14.73 -8.55 27.76
C HIS A 67 -13.28 -8.57 27.26
N GLU A 68 -13.03 -8.20 26.01
CA GLU A 68 -11.67 -8.09 25.48
C GLU A 68 -10.85 -7.03 26.24
N LEU A 69 -11.42 -5.86 26.50
CA LEU A 69 -10.74 -4.80 27.24
C LEU A 69 -10.30 -5.27 28.64
N GLN A 70 -11.22 -5.87 29.40
CA GLN A 70 -10.93 -6.42 30.73
C GLN A 70 -9.89 -7.55 30.68
N ALA A 71 -9.93 -8.40 29.65
CA ALA A 71 -8.93 -9.44 29.47
C ALA A 71 -7.53 -8.85 29.22
N ARG A 72 -7.45 -7.79 28.40
CA ARG A 72 -6.18 -7.10 28.09
C ARG A 72 -5.63 -6.33 29.29
N GLU A 73 -6.49 -5.74 30.12
CA GLU A 73 -6.10 -5.16 31.42
C GLU A 73 -5.48 -6.23 32.35
N LYS A 74 -6.16 -7.36 32.54
CA LYS A 74 -5.68 -8.45 33.41
C LYS A 74 -4.35 -9.03 32.94
N GLN A 75 -4.13 -9.07 31.63
CA GLN A 75 -2.93 -9.63 30.99
C GLN A 75 -1.81 -8.60 30.76
N ASN A 76 -2.00 -7.33 31.17
CA ASN A 76 -1.06 -6.23 30.88
C ASN A 76 -0.71 -6.09 29.39
N ARG A 77 -1.72 -6.23 28.51
CA ARG A 77 -1.58 -6.16 27.05
C ARG A 77 -2.19 -4.90 26.42
N LEU A 78 -2.51 -3.87 27.20
CA LEU A 78 -3.01 -2.61 26.67
C LEU A 78 -1.92 -1.88 25.88
N HIS A 79 -2.26 -1.39 24.70
CA HIS A 79 -1.38 -0.47 23.99
C HIS A 79 -1.40 0.90 24.67
N ARG A 80 -0.30 1.67 24.62
CA ARG A 80 -0.24 3.01 25.25
C ARG A 80 -1.29 4.00 24.74
N PHE A 81 -1.85 3.76 23.55
CA PHE A 81 -2.91 4.60 22.98
C PHE A 81 -4.29 4.32 23.57
N GLU A 82 -4.42 3.21 24.29
CA GLU A 82 -5.65 2.70 24.88
C GLU A 82 -5.66 2.86 26.40
N ILE A 83 -4.56 3.30 27.01
CA ILE A 83 -4.45 3.50 28.46
C ILE A 83 -5.17 4.79 28.85
N LEU A 84 -5.92 4.72 29.94
CA LEU A 84 -6.56 5.86 30.58
C LEU A 84 -5.51 6.80 31.18
N ALA A 85 -5.59 8.07 30.80
CA ALA A 85 -4.67 9.10 31.25
C ALA A 85 -4.59 9.15 32.79
N GLY A 86 -3.37 9.19 33.33
CA GLY A 86 -3.10 9.20 34.77
C GLY A 86 -2.94 7.81 35.40
N THR A 87 -3.19 6.73 34.65
CA THR A 87 -3.02 5.34 35.13
C THR A 87 -1.76 4.66 34.58
N GLU A 88 -0.96 5.35 33.77
CA GLU A 88 0.16 4.76 33.03
C GLU A 88 1.23 4.18 33.95
N ARG A 89 1.41 4.76 35.14
CA ARG A 89 2.40 4.32 36.14
C ARG A 89 1.86 3.28 37.12
N TYR A 90 0.58 2.94 37.03
CA TYR A 90 0.00 1.94 37.91
C TYR A 90 0.55 0.56 37.55
N LYS A 91 0.67 -0.32 38.55
CA LYS A 91 1.11 -1.72 38.35
C LYS A 91 0.23 -2.45 37.32
N ARG A 92 -1.02 -2.02 37.20
CA ARG A 92 -1.98 -2.43 36.17
C ARG A 92 -2.66 -1.15 35.66
N PRO A 93 -2.19 -0.59 34.52
CA PRO A 93 -2.86 0.54 33.89
C PRO A 93 -4.30 0.18 33.53
N THR A 94 -5.19 1.16 33.60
CA THR A 94 -6.60 0.99 33.25
C THR A 94 -6.78 1.30 31.77
N GLY A 95 -7.56 0.49 31.07
CA GLY A 95 -7.91 0.74 29.68
C GLY A 95 -9.02 1.78 29.61
N ASP A 96 -8.89 2.74 28.70
CA ASP A 96 -9.93 3.73 28.42
C ASP A 96 -10.95 3.12 27.43
N PRO A 97 -12.21 2.88 27.83
CA PRO A 97 -13.23 2.31 26.96
C PRO A 97 -13.55 3.15 25.71
N LEU A 98 -13.25 4.46 25.75
CA LEU A 98 -13.43 5.38 24.63
C LEU A 98 -12.28 5.33 23.63
N ARG A 99 -11.11 4.80 24.02
CA ARG A 99 -9.89 4.75 23.20
C ARG A 99 -9.49 3.35 22.79
N ALA A 100 -9.91 2.34 23.54
CA ALA A 100 -9.62 0.94 23.28
C ALA A 100 -10.25 0.50 21.95
N VAL A 101 -9.46 -0.18 21.12
CA VAL A 101 -9.93 -0.74 19.85
C VAL A 101 -9.64 -2.24 19.82
N LYS A 102 -10.62 -3.02 19.35
CA LYS A 102 -10.53 -4.48 19.23
C LYS A 102 -9.24 -4.90 18.51
N GLU A 103 -8.47 -5.80 19.11
CA GLU A 103 -7.27 -6.39 18.50
C GLU A 103 -7.62 -7.33 17.36
N TYR A 104 -6.71 -7.47 16.38
CA TYR A 104 -6.86 -8.52 15.38
C TYR A 104 -6.59 -9.88 16.03
N SER A 105 -7.51 -10.83 15.86
CA SER A 105 -7.30 -12.21 16.29
C SER A 105 -7.19 -13.12 15.07
N ARG A 106 -6.15 -13.94 15.02
CA ARG A 106 -6.11 -15.03 14.04
C ARG A 106 -7.31 -15.96 14.26
N PRO A 107 -8.02 -16.38 13.20
CA PRO A 107 -8.99 -17.47 13.30
C PRO A 107 -8.29 -18.73 13.83
N ALA A 108 -8.88 -19.39 14.82
CA ALA A 108 -8.36 -20.61 15.43
C ALA A 108 -9.52 -21.59 15.67
N ALA A 109 -9.25 -22.88 15.57
CA ALA A 109 -10.24 -23.92 15.82
C ALA A 109 -10.84 -23.77 17.23
N GLY A 110 -12.17 -23.86 17.34
CA GLY A 110 -12.89 -23.73 18.61
C GLY A 110 -13.12 -22.30 19.10
N LYS A 111 -12.58 -21.27 18.43
CA LYS A 111 -12.93 -19.88 18.75
C LYS A 111 -14.22 -19.49 18.04
N ASP A 112 -15.29 -19.23 18.80
CA ASP A 112 -16.53 -18.68 18.25
C ASP A 112 -16.30 -17.23 17.79
N ALA A 113 -15.95 -17.07 16.52
CA ALA A 113 -15.76 -15.77 15.89
C ALA A 113 -17.09 -15.11 15.49
N THR A 114 -18.22 -15.80 15.64
CA THR A 114 -19.55 -15.34 15.23
C THR A 114 -20.39 -14.80 16.37
N ASN A 115 -19.88 -14.83 17.61
CA ASN A 115 -20.54 -14.28 18.78
C ASN A 115 -20.93 -12.79 18.55
N PRO A 116 -22.24 -12.46 18.53
CA PRO A 116 -22.71 -11.09 18.29
C PRO A 116 -22.10 -10.03 19.21
N ILE A 117 -21.90 -10.34 20.49
CA ILE A 117 -21.42 -9.37 21.50
C ILE A 117 -19.95 -8.99 21.27
N GLU A 118 -19.20 -9.86 20.60
CA GLU A 118 -17.79 -9.63 20.26
C GLU A 118 -17.62 -8.96 18.89
N LEU A 119 -18.67 -8.85 18.08
CA LEU A 119 -18.66 -8.25 16.75
C LEU A 119 -19.20 -6.82 16.79
N ARG A 120 -18.49 -5.88 16.16
CA ARG A 120 -18.93 -4.49 16.01
C ARG A 120 -19.84 -4.33 14.80
N PRO A 121 -21.04 -3.73 14.91
CA PRO A 121 -21.90 -3.48 13.77
C PRO A 121 -21.29 -2.44 12.81
N PRO A 122 -21.75 -2.35 11.54
CA PRO A 122 -21.18 -1.47 10.51
C PRO A 122 -20.96 -0.02 10.93
N ALA A 123 -21.94 0.60 11.61
CA ALA A 123 -21.83 1.98 12.09
C ALA A 123 -20.68 2.16 13.10
N VAL A 124 -20.46 1.18 13.99
CA VAL A 124 -19.36 1.19 14.96
C VAL A 124 -18.02 0.92 14.27
N LEU A 125 -17.99 0.04 13.26
CA LEU A 125 -16.79 -0.19 12.44
C LEU A 125 -16.36 1.08 11.72
N ARG A 126 -17.30 1.80 11.10
CA ARG A 126 -17.03 3.10 10.44
C ARG A 126 -16.50 4.13 11.44
N LYS A 127 -17.16 4.29 12.59
CA LYS A 127 -16.69 5.16 13.69
C LYS A 127 -15.28 4.78 14.14
N THR A 128 -14.99 3.49 14.27
CA THR A 128 -13.68 2.98 14.67
C THR A 128 -12.60 3.38 13.67
N VAL A 129 -12.87 3.26 12.37
CA VAL A 129 -11.92 3.67 11.32
C VAL A 129 -11.67 5.17 11.37
N CYS A 130 -12.72 6.00 11.52
CA CYS A 130 -12.53 7.44 11.69
C CYS A 130 -11.64 7.75 12.90
N TYR A 131 -11.90 7.16 14.07
CA TYR A 131 -11.02 7.33 15.24
C TYR A 131 -9.56 6.92 14.97
N LEU A 132 -9.34 5.76 14.36
CA LEU A 132 -7.99 5.29 14.04
C LEU A 132 -7.24 6.22 13.08
N ILE A 133 -7.95 6.86 12.15
CA ILE A 133 -7.34 7.79 11.20
C ILE A 133 -7.17 9.17 11.83
N ASP A 134 -8.24 9.75 12.35
CA ASP A 134 -8.32 11.16 12.75
C ASP A 134 -7.61 11.42 14.08
N GLU A 135 -7.78 10.53 15.06
CA GLU A 135 -7.25 10.72 16.41
C GLU A 135 -5.89 10.04 16.62
N ILE A 136 -5.60 8.97 15.85
CA ILE A 136 -4.37 8.19 16.01
C ILE A 136 -3.39 8.45 14.86
N ALA A 137 -3.74 8.12 13.62
CA ALA A 137 -2.81 8.24 12.50
C ALA A 137 -2.44 9.69 12.18
N ALA A 138 -3.41 10.61 12.32
CA ALA A 138 -3.26 12.02 12.02
C ALA A 138 -2.75 12.88 13.17
N SER A 139 -2.64 12.31 14.38
CA SER A 139 -2.17 13.07 15.54
C SER A 139 -0.70 13.50 15.38
N PRO A 140 -0.39 14.80 15.54
CA PRO A 140 0.99 15.28 15.52
C PRO A 140 1.76 14.92 16.80
N ASN A 141 1.06 14.49 17.84
CA ASN A 141 1.65 14.21 19.15
C ASN A 141 2.05 12.74 19.32
N LEU A 142 1.60 11.86 18.41
CA LEU A 142 1.87 10.42 18.49
C LEU A 142 3.08 10.04 17.64
N HIS A 143 4.19 9.82 18.32
CA HIS A 143 5.45 9.38 17.72
C HIS A 143 6.08 8.23 18.53
N PRO A 144 6.92 7.38 17.91
CA PRO A 144 7.27 7.36 16.48
C PRO A 144 6.10 6.83 15.61
N TRP A 145 6.05 7.25 14.33
CA TRP A 145 4.94 6.84 13.46
C TRP A 145 4.97 5.36 13.06
N THR A 146 6.11 4.68 13.21
CA THR A 146 6.20 3.22 13.07
C THR A 146 5.31 2.50 14.08
N GLU A 147 5.21 3.02 15.31
CA GLU A 147 4.31 2.47 16.34
C GLU A 147 2.85 2.83 16.06
N VAL A 148 2.59 4.07 15.61
CA VAL A 148 1.27 4.49 15.13
C VAL A 148 0.76 3.57 14.03
N TYR A 149 1.61 3.30 13.03
CA TYR A 149 1.30 2.34 11.97
C TYR A 149 1.02 0.95 12.52
N SER A 150 1.89 0.41 13.38
CA SER A 150 1.71 -0.95 13.91
C SER A 150 0.37 -1.09 14.64
N PHE A 151 -0.01 -0.09 15.43
CA PHE A 151 -1.30 -0.08 16.12
C PHE A 151 -2.45 0.02 15.13
N VAL A 152 -2.48 1.07 14.30
CA VAL A 152 -3.60 1.32 13.37
C VAL A 152 -3.76 0.16 12.39
N PHE A 153 -2.67 -0.37 11.85
CA PHE A 153 -2.68 -1.50 10.93
C PHE A 153 -3.29 -2.75 11.56
N ASP A 154 -2.92 -3.09 12.79
CA ASP A 154 -3.52 -4.22 13.52
C ASP A 154 -5.02 -4.02 13.73
N ARG A 155 -5.41 -2.84 14.22
CA ARG A 155 -6.82 -2.53 14.50
C ARG A 155 -7.68 -2.47 13.23
N LEU A 156 -7.14 -1.99 12.10
CA LEU A 156 -7.81 -2.05 10.80
C LEU A 156 -7.99 -3.50 10.31
N ARG A 157 -7.06 -4.42 10.61
CA ARG A 157 -7.24 -5.85 10.32
C ARG A 157 -8.37 -6.46 11.16
N SER A 158 -8.51 -6.02 12.41
CA SER A 158 -9.66 -6.39 13.26
C SER A 158 -10.98 -5.87 12.70
N VAL A 159 -11.02 -4.61 12.25
CA VAL A 159 -12.20 -4.03 11.57
C VAL A 159 -12.56 -4.85 10.34
N LYS A 160 -11.60 -5.12 9.47
CA LYS A 160 -11.79 -5.94 8.26
C LYS A 160 -12.30 -7.34 8.59
N GLN A 161 -11.78 -7.96 9.65
CA GLN A 161 -12.23 -9.27 10.11
C GLN A 161 -13.71 -9.25 10.51
N ASP A 162 -14.15 -8.27 11.30
CA ASP A 162 -15.56 -8.10 11.67
C ASP A 162 -16.44 -7.85 10.43
N MET A 163 -15.94 -7.09 9.45
CA MET A 163 -16.67 -6.86 8.18
C MET A 163 -16.86 -8.14 7.39
N ILE A 164 -15.84 -9.00 7.29
CA ILE A 164 -15.89 -10.28 6.58
C ILE A 164 -16.91 -11.21 7.24
N ILE A 165 -16.85 -11.36 8.56
CA ILE A 165 -17.73 -12.26 9.32
C ILE A 165 -19.21 -11.86 9.13
N GLN A 166 -19.49 -10.56 9.17
CA GLN A 166 -20.85 -10.02 9.04
C GLN A 166 -21.27 -9.76 7.58
N ARG A 167 -20.41 -10.08 6.60
CA ARG A 167 -20.64 -9.81 5.16
C ARG A 167 -21.10 -8.38 4.87
N VAL A 168 -20.41 -7.41 5.47
CA VAL A 168 -20.77 -5.99 5.39
C VAL A 168 -20.68 -5.48 3.95
N SER A 169 -21.69 -4.75 3.50
CA SER A 169 -21.82 -4.15 2.16
C SER A 169 -22.45 -2.75 2.24
N GLY A 170 -22.61 -2.07 1.10
CA GLY A 170 -23.18 -0.73 1.02
C GLY A 170 -22.22 0.40 1.42
N LEU A 171 -22.77 1.59 1.68
CA LEU A 171 -21.99 2.82 1.93
C LEU A 171 -21.02 2.72 3.10
N ASP A 172 -21.39 2.07 4.20
CA ASP A 172 -20.47 1.89 5.34
C ASP A 172 -19.25 1.06 4.93
N CYS A 173 -19.45 0.00 4.12
CA CYS A 173 -18.37 -0.83 3.62
C CYS A 173 -17.40 -0.03 2.74
N VAL A 174 -17.95 0.72 1.77
CA VAL A 174 -17.17 1.57 0.88
C VAL A 174 -16.40 2.62 1.68
N SER A 175 -17.06 3.34 2.59
CA SER A 175 -16.43 4.39 3.41
C SER A 175 -15.26 3.87 4.25
N ILE A 176 -15.40 2.68 4.84
CA ILE A 176 -14.32 2.01 5.59
C ILE A 176 -13.16 1.63 4.66
N LEU A 177 -13.45 0.99 3.53
CA LEU A 177 -12.44 0.53 2.58
C LEU A 177 -11.66 1.70 1.97
N GLU A 178 -12.34 2.78 1.60
CA GLU A 178 -11.73 4.00 1.05
C GLU A 178 -10.67 4.59 2.01
N LYS A 179 -11.04 4.83 3.28
CA LYS A 179 -10.10 5.34 4.30
C LYS A 179 -8.95 4.36 4.56
N THR A 180 -9.26 3.07 4.61
CA THR A 180 -8.25 2.02 4.82
C THR A 180 -7.23 1.99 3.67
N VAL A 181 -7.69 2.09 2.42
CA VAL A 181 -6.82 2.11 1.23
C VAL A 181 -5.93 3.35 1.23
N ARG A 182 -6.48 4.54 1.51
CA ARG A 182 -5.68 5.78 1.60
C ARG A 182 -4.61 5.68 2.70
N PHE A 183 -4.96 5.15 3.88
CA PHE A 183 -4.01 4.90 4.96
C PHE A 183 -2.88 3.95 4.53
N LEU A 184 -3.21 2.83 3.89
CA LEU A 184 -2.21 1.83 3.47
C LEU A 184 -1.28 2.34 2.36
N ILE A 185 -1.80 3.15 1.42
CA ILE A 185 -0.98 3.84 0.40
C ILE A 185 -0.04 4.84 1.08
N TYR A 186 -0.56 5.67 1.98
CA TYR A 186 0.24 6.64 2.70
C TYR A 186 1.30 5.98 3.59
N ALA A 187 0.96 4.90 4.29
CA ALA A 187 1.90 4.11 5.08
C ALA A 187 3.03 3.55 4.23
N SER A 188 2.69 3.01 3.05
CA SER A 188 3.66 2.51 2.07
C SER A 188 4.68 3.56 1.68
N PHE A 189 4.22 4.78 1.40
CA PHE A 189 5.07 5.92 1.12
C PHE A 189 5.92 6.35 2.32
N ARG A 190 5.28 6.56 3.48
CA ARG A 190 5.90 7.18 4.66
C ARG A 190 6.96 6.29 5.33
N LEU A 191 6.69 4.99 5.39
CA LEU A 191 7.56 3.99 6.02
C LEU A 191 8.50 3.30 5.02
N CYS A 192 8.55 3.79 3.79
CA CYS A 192 9.45 3.25 2.78
C CYS A 192 10.91 3.36 3.25
N GLY A 193 11.61 2.23 3.28
CA GLY A 193 13.00 2.16 3.74
C GLY A 193 13.20 1.99 5.25
N GLU A 194 12.12 1.89 6.03
CA GLU A 194 12.23 1.48 7.44
C GLU A 194 12.66 0.00 7.56
N PRO A 195 13.30 -0.40 8.67
CA PRO A 195 13.65 -1.80 8.93
C PRO A 195 12.43 -2.73 8.90
N LEU A 196 12.59 -3.94 8.35
CA LEU A 196 11.49 -4.93 8.22
C LEU A 196 10.78 -5.26 9.54
N ARG A 197 11.49 -5.19 10.67
CA ARG A 197 10.90 -5.39 12.01
C ARG A 197 9.90 -4.31 12.43
N LEU A 198 10.00 -3.10 11.85
CA LEU A 198 9.13 -1.96 12.13
C LEU A 198 8.05 -1.81 11.05
N TYR A 199 8.36 -2.18 9.81
CA TYR A 199 7.45 -2.10 8.68
C TYR A 199 7.79 -3.17 7.64
N ASP A 200 6.86 -4.10 7.40
CA ASP A 200 6.97 -5.06 6.31
C ASP A 200 6.15 -4.56 5.09
N PRO A 201 6.81 -4.10 4.02
CA PRO A 201 6.12 -3.60 2.84
C PRO A 201 5.29 -4.67 2.14
N ARG A 202 5.64 -5.97 2.24
CA ARG A 202 4.88 -7.05 1.61
C ARG A 202 3.56 -7.28 2.32
N ILE A 203 3.57 -7.29 3.65
CA ILE A 203 2.34 -7.43 4.45
C ILE A 203 1.41 -6.24 4.18
N ASN A 204 1.95 -5.01 4.16
CA ASN A 204 1.16 -3.83 3.79
C ASN A 204 0.58 -3.93 2.37
N ASP A 205 1.40 -4.37 1.40
CA ASP A 205 0.99 -4.56 0.00
C ASP A 205 -0.14 -5.59 -0.10
N THR A 206 -0.03 -6.75 0.55
CA THR A 206 -1.10 -7.77 0.58
C THR A 206 -2.41 -7.18 1.07
N HIS A 207 -2.41 -6.50 2.22
CA HIS A 207 -3.62 -5.91 2.76
C HIS A 207 -4.17 -4.79 1.86
N LEU A 208 -3.32 -3.99 1.23
CA LEU A 208 -3.75 -2.95 0.29
C LEU A 208 -4.42 -3.56 -0.94
N GLN A 209 -3.83 -4.60 -1.54
CA GLN A 209 -4.43 -5.27 -2.72
C GLN A 209 -5.77 -5.93 -2.37
N GLU A 210 -5.87 -6.57 -1.20
CA GLU A 210 -7.14 -7.18 -0.78
C GLU A 210 -8.22 -6.11 -0.56
N ASN A 211 -7.91 -4.98 0.07
CA ASN A 211 -8.88 -3.89 0.28
C ASN A 211 -9.25 -3.20 -1.03
N LEU A 212 -8.29 -2.97 -1.95
CA LEU A 212 -8.58 -2.45 -3.30
C LEU A 212 -9.48 -3.38 -4.10
N SER A 213 -9.20 -4.70 -4.06
CA SER A 213 -10.04 -5.68 -4.75
C SER A 213 -11.47 -5.64 -4.24
N TRP A 214 -11.65 -5.67 -2.93
CA TRP A 214 -12.99 -5.59 -2.32
C TRP A 214 -13.67 -4.27 -2.67
N LEU A 215 -12.96 -3.14 -2.59
CA LEU A 215 -13.51 -1.84 -2.95
C LEU A 215 -13.97 -1.78 -4.40
N PHE A 216 -13.20 -2.35 -5.33
CA PHE A 216 -13.60 -2.42 -6.74
C PHE A 216 -14.79 -3.34 -6.98
N ASP A 217 -14.90 -4.45 -6.25
CA ASP A 217 -16.09 -5.31 -6.29
C ASP A 217 -17.33 -4.56 -5.77
N CYS A 218 -17.18 -3.71 -4.74
CA CYS A 218 -18.26 -2.83 -4.27
C CYS A 218 -18.69 -1.82 -5.34
N TYR A 219 -17.74 -1.18 -6.04
CA TYR A 219 -18.07 -0.25 -7.12
C TYR A 219 -18.70 -0.95 -8.35
N GLU A 220 -18.30 -2.19 -8.65
CA GLU A 220 -18.84 -2.98 -9.75
C GLU A 220 -20.29 -3.43 -9.50
N ALA A 221 -20.69 -3.59 -8.24
CA ALA A 221 -22.09 -3.86 -7.91
C ALA A 221 -23.04 -2.75 -8.39
N ARG A 222 -22.54 -1.53 -8.62
CA ARG A 222 -23.26 -0.37 -9.21
C ARG A 222 -24.62 -0.09 -8.57
N THR A 223 -24.82 -0.49 -7.33
CA THR A 223 -26.09 -0.29 -6.62
C THR A 223 -26.32 1.18 -6.30
N GLU A 224 -25.23 1.96 -6.20
CA GLU A 224 -25.23 3.36 -5.78
C GLU A 224 -24.16 4.17 -6.52
N LEU A 225 -24.26 5.50 -6.48
CA LEU A 225 -23.23 6.39 -7.00
C LEU A 225 -22.11 6.54 -5.96
N HIS A 226 -20.87 6.24 -6.36
CA HIS A 226 -19.70 6.36 -5.49
C HIS A 226 -18.84 7.56 -5.92
N PRO A 227 -18.85 8.68 -5.18
CA PRO A 227 -18.20 9.92 -5.60
C PRO A 227 -16.68 9.77 -5.75
N ASN A 228 -16.07 8.89 -4.94
CA ASN A 228 -14.62 8.70 -4.93
C ASN A 228 -14.14 7.60 -5.88
N GLU A 229 -15.02 6.94 -6.64
CA GLU A 229 -14.62 5.82 -7.50
C GLU A 229 -13.49 6.20 -8.46
N GLU A 230 -13.57 7.38 -9.09
CA GLU A 230 -12.50 7.89 -9.96
C GLU A 230 -11.12 7.86 -9.27
N GLU A 231 -11.07 8.36 -8.04
CA GLU A 231 -9.83 8.46 -7.27
C GLU A 231 -9.23 7.07 -7.06
N PHE A 232 -10.03 6.13 -6.56
CA PHE A 232 -9.55 4.80 -6.20
C PHE A 232 -9.17 3.96 -7.43
N GLN A 233 -9.88 4.11 -8.55
CA GLN A 233 -9.48 3.48 -9.82
C GLN A 233 -8.11 4.02 -10.29
N ALA A 234 -7.89 5.34 -10.21
CA ALA A 234 -6.61 5.95 -10.55
C ALA A 234 -5.48 5.51 -9.60
N LEU A 235 -5.73 5.51 -8.28
CA LEU A 235 -4.78 5.05 -7.26
C LEU A 235 -4.41 3.57 -7.46
N GLY A 236 -5.40 2.72 -7.72
CA GLY A 236 -5.20 1.30 -8.00
C GLY A 236 -4.29 1.06 -9.21
N LEU A 237 -4.48 1.82 -10.30
CA LEU A 237 -3.60 1.73 -11.46
C LEU A 237 -2.18 2.26 -11.16
N LEU A 238 -2.06 3.44 -10.54
CA LEU A 238 -0.77 4.06 -10.22
C LEU A 238 0.07 3.19 -9.26
N TYR A 239 -0.57 2.56 -8.29
CA TYR A 239 0.11 1.67 -7.36
C TYR A 239 0.59 0.38 -8.03
N ASN A 240 -0.11 -0.07 -9.09
CA ASN A 240 0.14 -1.32 -9.81
C ASN A 240 0.67 -1.10 -11.24
N LEU A 241 1.54 -0.10 -11.46
CA LEU A 241 2.09 0.18 -12.79
C LEU A 241 2.70 -1.05 -13.47
N GLY A 242 2.43 -1.18 -14.77
CA GLY A 242 2.87 -2.30 -15.59
C GLY A 242 2.10 -3.60 -15.36
N SER A 243 1.14 -3.64 -14.44
CA SER A 243 0.24 -4.79 -14.28
C SER A 243 -0.75 -4.86 -15.44
N THR A 244 -0.70 -5.98 -16.17
CA THR A 244 -1.68 -6.27 -17.23
C THR A 244 -3.08 -6.34 -16.66
N LEU A 245 -3.27 -6.95 -15.49
CA LEU A 245 -4.58 -7.11 -14.87
C LEU A 245 -5.17 -5.77 -14.42
N ALA A 246 -4.35 -4.90 -13.80
CA ALA A 246 -4.82 -3.56 -13.42
C ALA A 246 -5.18 -2.73 -14.65
N THR A 247 -4.41 -2.85 -15.74
CA THR A 247 -4.69 -2.17 -17.00
C THR A 247 -5.99 -2.68 -17.63
N GLN A 248 -6.20 -4.00 -17.68
CA GLN A 248 -7.42 -4.62 -18.19
C GLN A 248 -8.66 -4.17 -17.41
N HIS A 249 -8.58 -4.16 -16.08
CA HIS A 249 -9.65 -3.64 -15.22
C HIS A 249 -10.03 -2.20 -15.57
N ILE A 250 -9.06 -1.31 -15.79
CA ILE A 250 -9.36 0.07 -16.19
C ILE A 250 -10.04 0.12 -17.57
N VAL A 251 -9.70 -0.77 -18.50
CA VAL A 251 -10.30 -0.80 -19.84
C VAL A 251 -11.76 -1.26 -19.80
N THR A 252 -12.14 -2.13 -18.86
CA THR A 252 -13.52 -2.60 -18.70
C THR A 252 -14.44 -1.59 -18.01
N LEU A 253 -13.89 -0.52 -17.40
CA LEU A 253 -14.70 0.51 -16.77
C LEU A 253 -15.60 1.26 -17.78
N PRO A 254 -16.74 1.81 -17.31
CA PRO A 254 -17.58 2.72 -18.09
C PRO A 254 -16.78 3.84 -18.76
N LYS A 255 -17.17 4.22 -19.98
CA LYS A 255 -16.46 5.24 -20.79
C LYS A 255 -16.35 6.58 -20.06
N GLN A 256 -17.38 6.93 -19.29
CA GLN A 256 -17.47 8.15 -18.50
C GLN A 256 -16.34 8.20 -17.47
N LEU A 257 -16.16 7.12 -16.70
CA LEU A 257 -15.06 6.99 -15.73
C LEU A 257 -13.70 6.98 -16.44
N ARG A 258 -13.53 6.19 -17.51
CA ARG A 258 -12.26 6.18 -18.27
C ARG A 258 -11.88 7.54 -18.84
N SER A 259 -12.86 8.43 -19.01
CA SER A 259 -12.66 9.75 -19.58
C SER A 259 -12.24 10.80 -18.57
N THR A 260 -12.28 10.49 -17.27
CA THR A 260 -11.94 11.44 -16.23
C THR A 260 -10.45 11.82 -16.22
N PRO A 261 -10.09 13.03 -15.76
CA PRO A 261 -8.71 13.49 -15.77
C PRO A 261 -7.76 12.60 -14.97
N ALA A 262 -8.16 12.10 -13.80
CA ALA A 262 -7.28 11.29 -12.96
C ALA A 262 -6.95 9.96 -13.63
N ILE A 263 -7.96 9.26 -14.19
CA ILE A 263 -7.76 7.98 -14.85
C ILE A 263 -6.97 8.14 -16.15
N LYS A 264 -7.24 9.19 -16.95
CA LYS A 264 -6.45 9.49 -18.16
C LYS A 264 -4.97 9.76 -17.84
N LEU A 265 -4.69 10.48 -16.76
CA LEU A 265 -3.33 10.75 -16.31
C LEU A 265 -2.65 9.46 -15.84
N ALA A 266 -3.32 8.65 -15.03
CA ALA A 266 -2.81 7.35 -14.57
C ALA A 266 -2.50 6.39 -15.74
N LEU A 267 -3.39 6.31 -16.74
CA LEU A 267 -3.15 5.54 -17.98
C LEU A 267 -1.95 6.07 -18.77
N SER A 268 -1.80 7.39 -18.88
CA SER A 268 -0.67 8.02 -19.57
C SER A 268 0.66 7.72 -18.89
N ILE A 269 0.67 7.71 -17.56
CA ILE A 269 1.84 7.34 -16.74
C ILE A 269 2.15 5.85 -16.91
N ASN A 270 1.14 4.98 -16.82
CA ASN A 270 1.30 3.54 -17.02
C ASN A 270 1.85 3.21 -18.42
N ARG A 271 1.36 3.90 -19.45
CA ARG A 271 1.88 3.77 -20.81
C ARG A 271 3.35 4.19 -20.90
N ALA A 272 3.72 5.34 -20.34
CA ALA A 272 5.12 5.77 -20.31
C ALA A 272 6.04 4.78 -19.57
N PHE A 273 5.52 4.13 -18.52
CA PHE A 273 6.22 3.08 -17.78
C PHE A 273 6.44 1.80 -18.61
N LEU A 274 5.43 1.38 -19.37
CA LEU A 274 5.49 0.22 -20.27
C LEU A 274 6.42 0.47 -21.47
N GLU A 275 6.38 1.67 -22.05
CA GLU A 275 7.25 2.11 -23.15
C GLU A 275 8.71 2.38 -22.71
N ARG A 276 9.03 2.21 -21.42
CA ARG A 276 10.33 2.56 -20.82
C ARG A 276 10.77 3.99 -21.15
N ASN A 277 9.83 4.94 -21.02
CA ASN A 277 10.07 6.36 -21.22
C ASN A 277 10.11 7.11 -19.87
N PRO A 278 11.23 7.05 -19.13
CA PRO A 278 11.32 7.59 -17.78
C PRO A 278 11.18 9.12 -17.75
N VAL A 279 11.68 9.83 -18.76
CA VAL A 279 11.56 11.29 -18.87
C VAL A 279 10.10 11.71 -18.96
N ARG A 280 9.30 11.03 -19.81
CA ARG A 280 7.86 11.29 -19.92
C ARG A 280 7.14 10.94 -18.62
N LEU A 281 7.46 9.80 -18.00
CA LEU A 281 6.84 9.37 -16.76
C LEU A 281 7.06 10.39 -15.63
N LEU A 282 8.30 10.80 -15.39
CA LEU A 282 8.63 11.75 -14.33
C LEU A 282 8.01 13.14 -14.58
N ARG A 283 7.93 13.57 -15.86
CA ARG A 283 7.22 14.79 -16.24
C ARG A 283 5.72 14.72 -15.95
N LEU A 284 5.07 13.61 -16.28
CA LEU A 284 3.65 13.40 -15.99
C LEU A 284 3.38 13.31 -14.48
N THR A 285 4.32 12.75 -13.72
CA THR A 285 4.25 12.66 -12.25
C THR A 285 4.08 14.02 -11.58
N GLN A 286 4.64 15.09 -12.16
CA GLN A 286 4.47 16.45 -11.63
C GLN A 286 3.01 16.91 -11.57
N LYS A 287 2.14 16.31 -12.40
CA LYS A 287 0.70 16.65 -12.47
C LYS A 287 -0.14 15.88 -11.45
N LEU A 288 0.42 14.90 -10.77
CA LEU A 288 -0.30 14.12 -9.76
C LEU A 288 -0.52 14.94 -8.49
N ASN A 289 -1.61 14.66 -7.79
CA ASN A 289 -1.78 15.12 -6.41
C ASN A 289 -0.89 14.30 -5.45
N PHE A 290 -0.82 14.72 -4.19
CA PHE A 290 0.06 14.09 -3.20
C PHE A 290 -0.22 12.59 -3.01
N LEU A 291 -1.49 12.19 -2.87
CA LEU A 291 -1.85 10.79 -2.61
C LEU A 291 -1.59 9.89 -3.82
N GLN A 292 -1.83 10.40 -5.03
CA GLN A 292 -1.44 9.74 -6.28
C GLN A 292 0.08 9.59 -6.41
N CYS A 293 0.84 10.59 -5.99
CA CYS A 293 2.30 10.47 -5.86
C CYS A 293 2.70 9.41 -4.83
N CYS A 294 1.99 9.34 -3.70
CA CYS A 294 2.18 8.27 -2.71
C CYS A 294 1.86 6.91 -3.31
N ALA A 295 0.87 6.75 -4.19
CA ALA A 295 0.62 5.48 -4.87
C ALA A 295 1.77 5.11 -5.83
N LEU A 296 2.29 6.11 -6.57
CA LEU A 296 3.34 5.90 -7.56
C LEU A 296 4.74 5.63 -6.96
N HIS A 297 4.97 6.00 -5.70
CA HIS A 297 6.30 6.11 -5.08
C HIS A 297 7.22 4.90 -5.30
N ARG A 298 6.67 3.68 -5.17
CA ARG A 298 7.40 2.41 -5.28
C ARG A 298 8.01 2.18 -6.67
N HIS A 299 7.55 2.91 -7.69
CA HIS A 299 8.01 2.82 -9.08
C HIS A 299 9.07 3.87 -9.43
N LEU A 300 9.22 4.92 -8.62
CA LEU A 300 10.08 6.07 -8.95
C LEU A 300 11.56 5.70 -8.99
N VAL A 301 12.05 4.89 -8.04
CA VAL A 301 13.45 4.44 -8.02
C VAL A 301 13.77 3.64 -9.28
N THR A 302 12.92 2.67 -9.65
CA THR A 302 13.07 1.87 -10.88
C THR A 302 13.09 2.76 -12.12
N CYS A 303 12.24 3.78 -12.18
CA CYS A 303 12.18 4.72 -13.29
C CYS A 303 13.47 5.54 -13.41
N ARG A 304 14.00 6.05 -12.30
CA ARG A 304 15.26 6.81 -12.29
C ARG A 304 16.46 5.95 -12.64
N ARG A 305 16.50 4.70 -12.16
CA ARG A 305 17.47 3.69 -12.59
C ARG A 305 17.41 3.47 -14.10
N ASP A 306 16.21 3.26 -14.65
CA ASP A 306 16.03 3.03 -16.10
C ASP A 306 16.58 4.21 -16.91
N LEU A 307 16.39 5.44 -16.43
CA LEU A 307 16.98 6.63 -17.06
C LEU A 307 18.51 6.59 -17.03
N LEU A 308 19.12 6.34 -15.86
CA LEU A 308 20.58 6.23 -15.74
C LEU A 308 21.14 5.11 -16.61
N HIS A 309 20.46 3.98 -16.70
CA HIS A 309 20.87 2.86 -17.55
C HIS A 309 20.81 3.24 -19.04
N ILE A 310 19.71 3.86 -19.49
CA ILE A 310 19.57 4.34 -20.88
C ILE A 310 20.68 5.33 -21.22
N PHE A 311 20.95 6.29 -20.34
CA PHE A 311 22.00 7.29 -20.55
C PHE A 311 23.40 6.68 -20.51
N SER A 312 23.65 5.74 -19.59
CA SER A 312 24.92 5.00 -19.52
C SER A 312 25.22 4.22 -20.80
N HIS A 313 24.20 3.84 -21.56
CA HIS A 313 24.35 3.19 -22.86
C HIS A 313 24.45 4.19 -24.02
N GLY A 314 23.54 5.17 -24.06
CA GLY A 314 23.43 6.11 -25.18
C GLY A 314 24.53 7.18 -25.21
N TYR A 315 25.05 7.57 -24.05
CA TYR A 315 26.12 8.56 -23.90
C TYR A 315 27.47 7.96 -23.50
N SER A 316 27.66 6.64 -23.70
CA SER A 316 28.89 5.92 -23.35
C SER A 316 30.08 6.35 -24.22
N SER A 317 30.72 7.46 -23.89
CA SER A 317 31.89 8.00 -24.61
C SER A 317 32.83 8.72 -23.66
N ARG A 318 34.14 8.54 -23.85
CA ARG A 318 35.19 9.18 -23.02
C ARG A 318 35.17 10.71 -23.07
N ASN A 319 34.63 11.28 -24.15
CA ASN A 319 34.56 12.73 -24.35
C ASN A 319 33.17 13.30 -24.00
N CYS A 320 32.22 12.46 -23.57
CA CYS A 320 30.89 12.93 -23.22
C CYS A 320 30.85 13.34 -21.75
N HIS A 321 30.72 14.64 -21.53
CA HIS A 321 30.52 15.25 -20.22
C HIS A 321 29.09 15.78 -20.14
N PHE A 322 28.19 15.01 -19.53
CA PHE A 322 26.79 15.41 -19.45
C PHE A 322 26.57 16.35 -18.25
N PRO A 323 25.92 17.52 -18.39
CA PRO A 323 25.74 18.43 -17.26
C PRO A 323 24.90 17.80 -16.13
N LEU A 324 25.43 17.77 -14.91
CA LEU A 324 24.73 17.19 -13.75
C LEU A 324 23.41 17.90 -13.47
N ASP A 325 23.37 19.23 -13.63
CA ASP A 325 22.15 20.02 -13.44
C ASP A 325 21.05 19.61 -14.44
N ARG A 326 21.43 19.27 -15.67
CA ARG A 326 20.48 18.79 -16.67
C ARG A 326 19.95 17.40 -16.30
N LEU A 327 20.79 16.54 -15.75
CA LEU A 327 20.38 15.21 -15.30
C LEU A 327 19.42 15.31 -14.11
N ALA A 328 19.72 16.21 -13.16
CA ALA A 328 18.88 16.51 -12.01
C ALA A 328 17.48 16.97 -12.43
N GLN A 329 17.39 17.86 -13.41
CA GLN A 329 16.10 18.27 -14.01
C GLN A 329 15.32 17.10 -14.62
N LEU A 330 16.00 16.18 -15.32
CA LEU A 330 15.35 15.02 -15.94
C LEU A 330 14.87 13.99 -14.90
N LEU A 331 15.62 13.83 -13.81
CA LEU A 331 15.31 12.93 -12.71
C LEU A 331 14.34 13.53 -11.69
N PHE A 332 14.08 14.84 -11.77
CA PHE A 332 13.34 15.61 -10.77
C PHE A 332 13.88 15.35 -9.37
N LEU A 333 15.19 15.54 -9.21
CA LEU A 333 15.94 15.42 -7.97
C LEU A 333 16.80 16.65 -7.80
N ASP A 334 17.18 16.93 -6.57
CA ASP A 334 18.24 17.89 -6.30
C ASP A 334 19.58 17.40 -6.85
N LYS A 335 20.49 18.34 -7.09
CA LYS A 335 21.82 18.05 -7.63
C LYS A 335 22.60 17.07 -6.76
N SER A 336 22.55 17.24 -5.44
CA SER A 336 23.23 16.36 -4.47
C SER A 336 22.68 14.94 -4.50
N LEU A 337 21.34 14.79 -4.48
CA LEU A 337 20.67 13.49 -4.58
C LEU A 337 20.91 12.82 -5.92
N THR A 338 20.99 13.61 -7.00
CA THR A 338 21.32 13.09 -8.33
C THR A 338 22.74 12.55 -8.37
N ALA A 339 23.72 13.28 -7.82
CA ALA A 339 25.10 12.81 -7.73
C ALA A 339 25.20 11.53 -6.89
N GLN A 340 24.51 11.48 -5.74
CA GLN A 340 24.47 10.28 -4.90
C GLN A 340 23.87 9.09 -5.65
N LEU A 341 22.75 9.28 -6.36
CA LEU A 341 22.14 8.23 -7.16
C LEU A 341 23.07 7.74 -8.26
N CYS A 342 23.78 8.64 -8.95
CA CYS A 342 24.80 8.26 -9.93
C CYS A 342 25.86 7.34 -9.30
N LEU A 343 26.43 7.73 -8.16
CA LEU A 343 27.44 6.95 -7.44
C LEU A 343 26.89 5.59 -6.97
N ASP A 344 25.65 5.54 -6.50
CA ASP A 344 25.00 4.29 -6.08
C ASP A 344 24.93 3.27 -7.23
N TYR A 345 24.77 3.74 -8.48
CA TYR A 345 24.72 2.92 -9.70
C TYR A 345 26.07 2.83 -10.45
N GLY A 346 27.18 3.27 -9.83
CA GLY A 346 28.52 3.21 -10.43
C GLY A 346 28.75 4.21 -11.58
N VAL A 347 27.92 5.24 -11.68
CA VAL A 347 28.09 6.33 -12.65
C VAL A 347 28.93 7.45 -12.03
N GLU A 348 30.04 7.78 -12.69
CA GLU A 348 31.00 8.76 -12.19
C GLU A 348 30.47 10.21 -12.33
N VAL A 349 30.73 11.03 -11.31
CA VAL A 349 30.45 12.46 -11.31
C VAL A 349 31.77 13.19 -11.10
N SER A 350 32.19 13.99 -12.09
CA SER A 350 33.43 14.75 -12.05
C SER A 350 33.32 15.99 -11.16
N GLN A 351 34.48 16.50 -10.71
CA GLN A 351 34.57 17.73 -9.91
C GLN A 351 33.96 18.96 -10.61
N GLY A 352 33.91 18.96 -11.95
CA GLY A 352 33.32 20.03 -12.75
C GLY A 352 31.79 19.96 -12.87
N ASN A 353 31.07 19.21 -12.03
CA ASN A 353 29.62 18.99 -12.13
C ASN A 353 29.15 18.34 -13.45
N HIS A 354 29.95 17.42 -13.98
CA HIS A 354 29.58 16.63 -15.15
C HIS A 354 29.46 15.15 -14.79
N VAL A 355 28.52 14.46 -15.44
CA VAL A 355 28.30 13.03 -15.31
C VAL A 355 28.99 12.34 -16.47
N ILE A 356 29.80 11.33 -16.16
CA ILE A 356 30.53 10.54 -17.14
C ILE A 356 29.82 9.20 -17.27
N PHE A 357 29.13 9.02 -18.39
CA PHE A 357 28.38 7.81 -18.67
C PHE A 357 29.29 6.73 -19.26
N SER A 358 29.23 5.53 -18.69
CA SER A 358 29.96 4.36 -19.18
C SER A 358 29.11 3.12 -19.04
N LYS A 359 28.89 2.43 -20.17
CA LYS A 359 28.16 1.16 -20.19
C LYS A 359 28.79 0.10 -19.27
N ALA A 360 30.12 0.11 -19.14
CA ALA A 360 30.85 -0.89 -18.37
C ALA A 360 30.86 -0.60 -16.85
N ALA A 361 30.66 0.67 -16.46
CA ALA A 361 30.69 1.08 -15.06
C ALA A 361 29.31 0.98 -14.37
N PHE A 362 28.22 1.01 -15.15
CA PHE A 362 26.87 0.89 -14.60
C PHE A 362 26.69 -0.46 -13.88
N THR A 363 26.35 -0.39 -12.59
CA THR A 363 26.16 -1.55 -11.72
C THR A 363 24.90 -1.41 -10.91
N GLU A 364 24.28 -2.54 -10.53
CA GLU A 364 23.17 -2.53 -9.59
C GLU A 364 23.73 -2.40 -8.15
N PRO A 365 23.19 -1.50 -7.33
CA PRO A 365 23.61 -1.32 -5.95
C PRO A 365 23.28 -2.56 -5.11
N GLU A 366 24.03 -2.75 -4.03
CA GLU A 366 23.69 -3.74 -3.01
C GLU A 366 22.28 -3.50 -2.45
N GLN A 367 21.59 -4.58 -2.08
CA GLN A 367 20.23 -4.50 -1.55
C GLN A 367 20.18 -3.58 -0.32
N GLY A 368 19.30 -2.58 -0.35
CA GLY A 368 19.12 -1.62 0.74
C GLY A 368 20.03 -0.39 0.69
N LYS A 369 21.00 -0.31 -0.23
CA LYS A 369 21.86 0.88 -0.40
C LYS A 369 21.07 2.09 -0.91
N VAL A 370 20.17 1.87 -1.87
CA VAL A 370 19.27 2.91 -2.40
C VAL A 370 18.04 3.02 -1.50
N ARG A 371 18.02 4.06 -0.66
CA ARG A 371 16.87 4.35 0.20
C ARG A 371 15.82 5.13 -0.58
N CYS A 372 14.75 4.43 -0.98
CA CYS A 372 13.65 4.99 -1.76
C CYS A 372 13.12 6.34 -1.22
N LYS A 373 13.02 6.48 0.10
CA LYS A 373 12.60 7.72 0.79
C LYS A 373 13.41 8.97 0.42
N LEU A 374 14.72 8.83 0.17
CA LEU A 374 15.58 9.95 -0.22
C LEU A 374 15.20 10.52 -1.59
N TYR A 375 14.61 9.68 -2.44
CA TYR A 375 14.29 10.02 -3.82
C TYR A 375 12.80 10.42 -3.97
N HIS A 376 12.10 10.67 -2.88
CA HIS A 376 10.70 11.10 -2.91
C HIS A 376 10.52 12.63 -3.05
N SER A 377 11.54 13.39 -3.48
CA SER A 377 11.52 14.86 -3.61
C SER A 377 10.21 15.42 -4.21
N ILE A 378 9.79 14.89 -5.37
CA ILE A 378 8.53 15.28 -6.06
C ILE A 378 7.31 15.14 -5.15
N VAL A 379 7.29 14.10 -4.32
CA VAL A 379 6.18 13.80 -3.42
C VAL A 379 6.26 14.69 -2.18
N ALA A 380 7.47 14.90 -1.64
CA ALA A 380 7.70 15.72 -0.45
C ALA A 380 7.33 17.20 -0.67
N GLU A 381 7.60 17.75 -1.85
CA GLU A 381 7.22 19.13 -2.19
C GLU A 381 5.70 19.34 -2.17
N LYS A 382 4.94 18.33 -2.58
CA LYS A 382 3.46 18.35 -2.58
C LYS A 382 2.84 18.18 -1.19
N ASN A 383 3.65 17.89 -0.17
CA ASN A 383 3.19 17.65 1.20
C ASN A 383 3.18 18.92 2.08
N LYS A 384 3.78 20.03 1.62
CA LYS A 384 4.14 21.16 2.51
C LYS A 384 2.96 21.77 3.28
N ASP A 385 1.75 21.69 2.73
CA ASP A 385 0.53 22.24 3.35
C ASP A 385 -0.49 21.17 3.76
N LEU A 386 -0.14 19.88 3.69
CA LEU A 386 -1.08 18.78 3.90
C LEU A 386 -0.87 18.12 5.26
N THR A 387 -1.96 17.95 6.00
CA THR A 387 -1.98 17.15 7.23
C THR A 387 -2.19 15.68 6.88
N VAL A 388 -1.72 14.78 7.75
CA VAL A 388 -1.99 13.34 7.58
C VAL A 388 -3.49 13.05 7.54
N GLY A 389 -4.28 13.78 8.34
CA GLY A 389 -5.74 13.70 8.34
C GLY A 389 -6.34 14.08 6.99
N SER A 390 -5.95 15.23 6.42
CA SER A 390 -6.47 15.65 5.10
C SER A 390 -6.07 14.69 3.97
N ILE A 391 -4.89 14.07 4.06
CA ILE A 391 -4.44 13.09 3.07
C ILE A 391 -5.30 11.81 3.11
N ILE A 392 -5.61 11.31 4.31
CA ILE A 392 -6.32 10.03 4.47
C ILE A 392 -7.84 10.22 4.38
N ASN A 393 -8.39 11.36 4.78
CA ASN A 393 -9.81 11.62 4.64
C ASN A 393 -10.23 11.91 3.19
N GLY A 394 -9.30 12.33 2.34
CA GLY A 394 -9.60 12.88 1.03
C GLY A 394 -9.87 14.38 1.14
N PHE A 395 -9.79 15.09 0.02
CA PHE A 395 -10.30 16.46 -0.08
C PHE A 395 -11.78 16.35 -0.43
N ASP A 396 -12.64 16.96 0.39
CA ASP A 396 -14.07 17.14 0.07
C ASP A 396 -14.26 18.08 -1.13
#